data_AF-A0A2H3HZJ3-F1
#
_entry.id   AF-A0A2H3HZJ3-F1
#
_cell.length_a   1.000
_cell.length_b   1.000
_cell.length_c   1.000
_cell.angle_alpha   90.00
_cell.angle_beta   90.00
_cell.angle_gamma   90.00
#
_symmetry.space_group_name_H-M   'P 1'
#
loop_
_entity.id
_entity.type
_entity.pdbx_description
1 polymer ?
#
loop_
_entity_poly.entity_id
_entity_poly.type
_entity_poly.pdbx_seq_one_letter_code
_entity_poly.pdbx_strand_id
1 'polypeptide(L)'
;MADHNKTYGFTINIFDDPSSVASLWPETQSFLKSHRDYLAADNSLMWLTDRTLRPDHTDAANGYSTCHFWSNFEIGDLDFWRSKKYQQYFEHLDQSGGFFYERWGDAPVHSVALGLFEDNSRIHWFRDIGYQHPPYINCPDTSASSSSSTGGSASGMCQNCQPNVFTHSWGVMNEDCRVNWFRQMCQSRTRHTSTMRPDEDEICRHAMDFGNYL
;
A
#
# COMPACT_ATOMS: atom_id res chain seq x y z
N MET A 1 -0.36 15.90 5.94
CA MET A 1 -0.14 15.72 4.49
C MET A 1 0.68 16.87 3.91
N ALA A 2 0.13 18.08 3.81
CA ALA A 2 0.80 19.24 3.20
C ALA A 2 2.17 19.59 3.81
N ASP A 3 2.26 19.84 5.13
CA ASP A 3 3.51 20.23 5.80
C ASP A 3 4.64 19.20 5.70
N HIS A 4 4.29 17.93 5.47
CA HIS A 4 5.23 16.82 5.33
C HIS A 4 5.34 16.32 3.89
N ASN A 5 4.83 17.10 2.93
CA ASN A 5 4.92 16.85 1.49
C ASN A 5 4.46 15.42 1.10
N LYS A 6 3.37 14.96 1.72
CA LYS A 6 2.78 13.63 1.45
C LYS A 6 1.73 13.74 0.36
N THR A 7 1.77 12.79 -0.56
CA THR A 7 0.82 12.67 -1.67
C THR A 7 -0.37 11.80 -1.30
N TYR A 8 -0.13 10.69 -0.62
CA TYR A 8 -1.19 9.70 -0.33
C TYR A 8 -1.03 9.12 1.05
N GLY A 9 -2.14 8.79 1.70
CA GLY A 9 -2.10 7.99 2.91
C GLY A 9 -3.27 7.02 3.05
N PHE A 10 -2.96 5.89 3.66
CA PHE A 10 -3.81 4.72 3.79
C PHE A 10 -3.78 4.17 5.22
N THR A 11 -4.77 3.35 5.57
CA THR A 11 -4.82 2.61 6.85
C THR A 11 -4.60 1.11 6.65
N ILE A 12 -5.18 0.52 5.60
CA ILE A 12 -5.20 -0.91 5.32
C ILE A 12 -4.56 -1.20 3.94
N ASN A 13 -3.79 -2.28 3.85
CA ASN A 13 -3.13 -2.76 2.63
C ASN A 13 -3.40 -4.26 2.48
N ILE A 14 -4.03 -4.67 1.37
CA ILE A 14 -4.52 -6.04 1.17
C ILE A 14 -4.22 -6.56 -0.23
N PHE A 15 -4.29 -7.88 -0.40
CA PHE A 15 -4.36 -8.53 -1.70
C PHE A 15 -5.75 -8.34 -2.34
N ASP A 16 -5.81 -8.44 -3.67
CA ASP A 16 -7.05 -8.45 -4.44
C ASP A 16 -7.32 -9.86 -5.01
N ASP A 17 -8.52 -10.06 -5.55
CA ASP A 17 -8.84 -11.22 -6.37
C ASP A 17 -8.15 -11.08 -7.74
N PRO A 18 -7.16 -11.93 -8.07
CA PRO A 18 -6.41 -11.80 -9.32
C PRO A 18 -7.29 -11.97 -10.57
N SER A 19 -8.43 -12.67 -10.46
CA SER A 19 -9.37 -12.82 -11.58
C SER A 19 -10.01 -11.51 -12.01
N SER A 20 -10.02 -10.51 -11.11
CA SER A 20 -10.60 -9.19 -11.40
C SER A 20 -9.67 -8.25 -12.15
N VAL A 21 -8.35 -8.52 -12.13
CA VAL A 21 -7.28 -7.64 -12.62
C VAL A 21 -6.25 -8.37 -13.49
N ALA A 22 -6.66 -9.46 -14.15
CA ALA A 22 -5.77 -10.34 -14.88
C ALA A 22 -4.93 -9.61 -15.95
N SER A 23 -5.53 -8.63 -16.66
CA SER A 23 -4.82 -7.84 -17.69
C SER A 23 -4.34 -6.46 -17.22
N LEU A 24 -4.65 -6.03 -15.99
CA LEU A 24 -4.25 -4.71 -15.48
C LEU A 24 -2.73 -4.49 -15.55
N TRP A 25 -1.96 -5.48 -15.13
CA TRP A 25 -0.50 -5.38 -15.14
C TRP A 25 0.11 -5.48 -16.54
N PRO A 26 -0.31 -6.42 -17.41
CA PRO A 26 0.05 -6.39 -18.82
C PRO A 26 -0.20 -5.03 -19.51
N GLU A 27 -1.37 -4.41 -19.31
CA GLU A 27 -1.66 -3.08 -19.87
C GLU A 27 -0.79 -2.00 -19.25
N THR A 28 -0.57 -2.04 -17.94
CA THR A 28 0.37 -1.15 -17.26
C THR A 28 1.79 -1.27 -17.83
N GLN A 29 2.28 -2.48 -18.07
CA GLN A 29 3.58 -2.72 -18.71
C GLN A 29 3.61 -2.20 -20.15
N SER A 30 2.49 -2.31 -20.88
CA SER A 30 2.32 -1.75 -22.22
C SER A 30 2.47 -0.22 -22.21
N PHE A 31 1.75 0.46 -21.31
CA PHE A 31 1.86 1.90 -21.07
C PHE A 31 3.30 2.35 -20.76
N LEU A 32 3.98 1.62 -19.87
CA LEU A 32 5.34 1.94 -19.46
C LEU A 32 6.38 1.78 -20.58
N LYS A 33 6.11 1.03 -21.66
CA LYS A 33 7.06 0.92 -22.79
C LYS A 33 7.25 2.27 -23.50
N SER A 34 6.21 3.11 -23.55
CA SER A 34 6.24 4.44 -24.16
C SER A 34 6.40 5.59 -23.15
N HIS A 35 6.26 5.33 -21.84
CA HIS A 35 6.32 6.32 -20.77
C HIS A 35 7.32 5.94 -19.66
N ARG A 36 8.51 5.49 -20.04
CA ARG A 36 9.57 5.08 -19.08
C ARG A 36 9.97 6.21 -18.15
N ASP A 37 9.86 7.46 -18.60
CA ASP A 37 10.17 8.68 -17.85
C ASP A 37 9.18 8.98 -16.72
N TYR A 38 8.03 8.30 -16.66
CA TYR A 38 7.05 8.49 -15.58
C TYR A 38 7.38 7.70 -14.32
N LEU A 39 8.31 6.73 -14.39
CA LEU A 39 8.72 5.96 -13.23
C LEU A 39 9.44 6.84 -12.21
N ALA A 40 8.94 6.86 -10.99
CA ALA A 40 9.64 7.50 -9.88
C ALA A 40 10.96 6.76 -9.59
N ALA A 41 11.99 7.52 -9.19
CA ALA A 41 13.30 6.96 -8.89
C ALA A 41 13.26 5.97 -7.72
N ASP A 42 12.50 6.29 -6.68
CA ASP A 42 12.21 5.39 -5.55
C ASP A 42 10.74 4.97 -5.55
N ASN A 43 10.38 4.19 -6.57
CA ASN A 43 9.06 3.61 -6.74
C ASN A 43 8.84 2.33 -5.89
N SER A 44 7.61 1.83 -5.88
CA SER A 44 7.16 0.65 -5.14
C SER A 44 7.17 -0.65 -5.97
N LEU A 45 8.04 -0.80 -6.97
CA LEU A 45 8.04 -1.98 -7.85
C LEU A 45 8.21 -3.31 -7.12
N MET A 46 9.02 -3.38 -6.05
CA MET A 46 9.20 -4.64 -5.32
C MET A 46 7.88 -5.06 -4.65
N TRP A 47 7.09 -4.12 -4.11
CA TRP A 47 5.75 -4.40 -3.60
C TRP A 47 4.75 -4.79 -4.70
N LEU A 48 4.75 -4.07 -5.81
CA LEU A 48 3.85 -4.33 -6.94
C LEU A 48 4.10 -5.69 -7.61
N THR A 49 5.32 -6.22 -7.56
CA THR A 49 5.66 -7.52 -8.16
C THR A 49 6.07 -8.57 -7.14
N ASP A 50 5.79 -8.34 -5.85
CA ASP A 50 6.12 -9.30 -4.81
C ASP A 50 5.30 -10.58 -4.98
N ARG A 51 5.99 -11.72 -4.90
CA ARG A 51 5.39 -13.05 -5.03
C ARG A 51 5.66 -13.96 -3.84
N THR A 52 6.20 -13.42 -2.76
CA THR A 52 6.75 -14.19 -1.65
C THR A 52 5.66 -14.83 -0.80
N LEU A 53 4.56 -14.12 -0.55
CA LEU A 53 3.45 -14.63 0.28
C LEU A 53 2.36 -15.33 -0.54
N ARG A 54 2.04 -14.83 -1.74
CA ARG A 54 0.96 -15.36 -2.59
C ARG A 54 1.42 -15.47 -4.06
N PRO A 55 2.33 -16.40 -4.37
CA PRO A 55 2.84 -16.57 -5.73
C PRO A 55 1.72 -16.85 -6.75
N ASP A 56 0.71 -17.63 -6.37
CA ASP A 56 -0.45 -17.94 -7.24
C ASP A 56 -1.24 -16.69 -7.64
N HIS A 57 -1.34 -15.68 -6.75
CA HIS A 57 -1.97 -14.40 -7.09
C HIS A 57 -1.13 -13.66 -8.13
N THR A 58 0.19 -13.65 -7.92
CA THR A 58 1.11 -12.98 -8.85
C THR A 58 1.08 -13.64 -10.22
N ASP A 59 1.02 -14.97 -10.27
CA ASP A 59 0.95 -15.72 -11.51
C ASP A 59 -0.39 -15.49 -12.22
N ALA A 60 -1.51 -15.55 -11.49
CA ALA A 60 -2.85 -15.33 -12.04
C ALA A 60 -3.07 -13.88 -12.53
N ALA A 61 -2.43 -12.89 -11.90
CA ALA A 61 -2.44 -11.49 -12.32
C ALA A 61 -1.23 -11.12 -13.21
N ASN A 62 -0.61 -12.12 -13.84
CA ASN A 62 0.43 -11.95 -14.86
C ASN A 62 1.63 -11.09 -14.44
N GLY A 63 2.05 -11.20 -13.18
CA GLY A 63 3.22 -10.54 -12.61
C GLY A 63 2.94 -9.43 -11.60
N TYR A 64 1.67 -9.09 -11.35
CA TYR A 64 1.26 -8.16 -10.30
C TYR A 64 0.89 -8.88 -9.02
N SER A 65 1.42 -8.43 -7.88
CA SER A 65 1.20 -9.03 -6.57
C SER A 65 -0.27 -9.04 -6.13
N THR A 66 -1.12 -8.23 -6.77
CA THR A 66 -2.51 -7.89 -6.37
C THR A 66 -2.61 -7.01 -5.13
N CYS A 67 -1.48 -6.63 -4.53
CA CYS A 67 -1.48 -5.79 -3.35
C CYS A 67 -1.90 -4.35 -3.67
N HIS A 68 -2.79 -3.81 -2.86
CA HIS A 68 -3.29 -2.46 -3.02
C HIS A 68 -3.56 -1.79 -1.67
N PHE A 69 -3.51 -0.46 -1.67
CA PHE A 69 -4.07 0.36 -0.60
C PHE A 69 -5.59 0.28 -0.66
N TRP A 70 -6.24 -0.02 0.45
CA TRP A 70 -7.69 -0.24 0.46
C TRP A 70 -8.46 1.09 0.43
N SER A 71 -8.80 1.53 -0.78
CA SER A 71 -9.21 2.91 -1.11
C SER A 71 -10.54 3.38 -0.53
N ASN A 72 -11.33 2.52 0.13
CA ASN A 72 -12.47 3.01 0.92
C ASN A 72 -12.04 3.97 2.05
N PHE A 73 -10.78 3.88 2.50
CA PHE A 73 -10.12 4.97 3.21
C PHE A 73 -8.95 5.49 2.39
N GLU A 74 -8.98 6.78 2.07
CA GLU A 74 -7.85 7.46 1.44
C GLU A 74 -7.78 8.93 1.86
N ILE A 75 -6.56 9.42 2.09
CA ILE A 75 -6.26 10.85 2.20
C ILE A 75 -5.28 11.17 1.08
N GLY A 76 -5.75 11.84 0.04
CA GLY A 76 -4.99 12.09 -1.19
C GLY A 76 -4.78 13.57 -1.50
N ASP A 77 -3.61 13.89 -2.04
CA ASP A 77 -3.33 15.11 -2.77
C ASP A 77 -3.87 14.97 -4.20
N LEU A 78 -4.90 15.76 -4.52
CA LEU A 78 -5.57 15.70 -5.82
C LEU A 78 -4.66 16.13 -6.98
N ASP A 79 -3.55 16.83 -6.72
CA ASP A 79 -2.62 17.23 -7.77
C ASP A 79 -1.90 16.03 -8.39
N PHE A 80 -1.71 14.94 -7.62
CA PHE A 80 -1.24 13.67 -8.18
C PHE A 80 -2.22 13.10 -9.20
N TRP A 81 -3.51 13.03 -8.85
CA TRP A 81 -4.55 12.52 -9.74
C TRP A 81 -4.78 13.45 -10.94
N ARG A 82 -4.56 14.76 -10.81
CA ARG A 82 -4.63 15.72 -11.92
C ARG A 82 -3.36 15.77 -12.76
N SER A 83 -2.28 15.13 -12.31
CA SER A 83 -1.00 15.18 -12.99
C SER A 83 -1.08 14.50 -14.36
N LYS A 84 -0.25 14.97 -15.31
CA LYS A 84 -0.18 14.41 -16.66
C LYS A 84 0.09 12.91 -16.66
N LYS A 85 0.98 12.43 -15.78
CA LYS A 85 1.37 11.02 -15.68
C LYS A 85 0.19 10.12 -15.28
N TYR A 86 -0.59 10.52 -14.27
CA TYR A 86 -1.78 9.75 -13.88
C TYR A 86 -2.87 9.84 -14.94
N GLN A 87 -3.17 11.04 -15.46
CA GLN A 87 -4.23 11.22 -16.46
C GLN A 87 -3.99 10.39 -17.72
N GLN A 88 -2.75 10.35 -18.23
CA GLN A 88 -2.41 9.52 -19.39
C GLN A 88 -2.43 8.02 -19.09
N TYR A 89 -2.04 7.61 -17.88
CA TYR A 89 -2.15 6.22 -17.45
C TYR A 89 -3.62 5.79 -17.36
N PHE A 90 -4.46 6.60 -16.72
CA PHE A 90 -5.90 6.34 -16.60
C PHE A 90 -6.57 6.30 -17.97
N GLU A 91 -6.27 7.25 -18.87
CA GLU A 91 -6.79 7.24 -20.25
C GLU A 91 -6.39 5.97 -21.02
N HIS A 92 -5.15 5.50 -20.85
CA HIS A 92 -4.72 4.24 -21.44
C HIS A 92 -5.53 3.04 -20.91
N LEU A 93 -5.78 2.98 -19.60
CA LEU A 93 -6.60 1.93 -19.00
C LEU A 93 -8.08 2.01 -19.42
N ASP A 94 -8.63 3.21 -19.56
CA ASP A 94 -10.01 3.41 -20.02
C ASP A 94 -10.17 2.90 -21.46
N GLN A 95 -9.21 3.22 -22.34
CA GLN A 95 -9.20 2.77 -23.73
C GLN A 95 -9.01 1.25 -23.89
N SER A 96 -8.31 0.59 -22.96
CA SER A 96 -8.17 -0.88 -22.98
C SER A 96 -9.43 -1.60 -22.52
N GLY A 97 -10.36 -0.91 -21.84
CA GLY A 97 -11.69 -1.39 -21.50
C GLY A 97 -11.76 -2.36 -20.31
N GLY A 98 -10.65 -2.57 -19.59
CA GLY A 98 -10.59 -3.51 -18.46
C GLY A 98 -11.52 -3.18 -17.29
N PHE A 99 -11.96 -1.93 -17.17
CA PHE A 99 -13.01 -1.55 -16.22
C PHE A 99 -14.37 -2.23 -16.49
N PHE A 100 -14.65 -2.61 -17.75
CA PHE A 100 -15.92 -3.22 -18.16
C PHE A 100 -15.77 -4.68 -18.60
N TYR A 101 -14.67 -5.04 -19.26
CA TYR A 101 -14.42 -6.40 -19.73
C TYR A 101 -13.79 -7.29 -18.65
N GLU A 102 -13.16 -6.69 -17.64
CA GLU A 102 -12.80 -7.33 -16.37
C GLU A 102 -13.55 -6.61 -15.23
N ARG A 103 -12.94 -6.51 -14.04
CA ARG A 103 -13.52 -5.81 -12.89
C ARG A 103 -12.43 -5.02 -12.15
N TRP A 104 -11.68 -4.19 -12.88
CA TRP A 104 -10.65 -3.36 -12.28
C TRP A 104 -11.25 -2.40 -11.26
N GLY A 105 -10.94 -2.64 -9.99
CA GLY A 105 -11.27 -1.70 -8.92
C GLY A 105 -10.42 -0.44 -9.00
N ASP A 106 -10.93 0.65 -8.43
CA ASP A 106 -10.13 1.87 -8.24
C ASP A 106 -8.91 1.59 -7.34
N ALA A 107 -9.06 0.76 -6.30
CA ALA A 107 -7.99 0.44 -5.35
C ALA A 107 -6.70 -0.09 -6.01
N PRO A 108 -6.72 -1.16 -6.84
CA PRO A 108 -5.54 -1.62 -7.56
C PRO A 108 -5.04 -0.58 -8.59
N VAL A 109 -5.92 0.15 -9.28
CA VAL A 109 -5.50 1.19 -10.25
C VAL A 109 -4.76 2.34 -9.57
N HIS A 110 -5.30 2.86 -8.47
CA HIS A 110 -4.69 3.90 -7.64
C HIS A 110 -3.33 3.43 -7.10
N SER A 111 -3.29 2.19 -6.60
CA SER A 111 -2.10 1.59 -6.01
C SER A 111 -0.97 1.37 -7.02
N VAL A 112 -1.29 0.89 -8.22
CA VAL A 112 -0.31 0.74 -9.31
C VAL A 112 0.21 2.11 -9.74
N ALA A 113 -0.66 3.11 -9.92
CA ALA A 113 -0.24 4.45 -10.30
C ALA A 113 0.67 5.09 -9.23
N LEU A 114 0.27 5.06 -7.95
CA LEU A 114 1.08 5.56 -6.85
C LEU A 114 2.41 4.81 -6.76
N GLY A 115 2.37 3.48 -6.82
CA GLY A 115 3.53 2.62 -6.71
C GLY A 115 4.51 2.73 -7.88
N LEU A 116 4.10 3.25 -9.04
CA LEU A 116 4.99 3.47 -10.18
C LEU A 116 5.45 4.92 -10.28
N PHE A 117 4.55 5.86 -10.04
CA PHE A 117 4.73 7.25 -10.43
C PHE A 117 5.04 8.18 -9.25
N GLU A 118 4.89 7.73 -8.00
CA GLU A 118 5.20 8.51 -6.82
C GLU A 118 6.39 7.94 -6.04
N ASP A 119 7.10 8.82 -5.34
CA ASP A 119 8.17 8.43 -4.43
C ASP A 119 7.61 7.76 -3.16
N ASN A 120 8.18 6.62 -2.77
CA ASN A 120 7.76 5.86 -1.58
C ASN A 120 7.67 6.75 -0.32
N SER A 121 8.57 7.73 -0.17
CA SER A 121 8.61 8.63 0.99
C SER A 121 7.38 9.55 1.09
N ARG A 122 6.65 9.75 -0.02
CA ARG A 122 5.43 10.57 -0.09
C ARG A 122 4.14 9.79 0.13
N ILE A 123 4.23 8.47 0.31
CA ILE A 123 3.12 7.59 0.66
C ILE A 123 3.18 7.29 2.17
N HIS A 124 2.09 7.52 2.90
CA HIS A 124 2.05 7.45 4.35
C HIS A 124 1.08 6.39 4.87
N TRP A 125 1.57 5.49 5.73
CA TRP A 125 0.71 4.61 6.49
C TRP A 125 0.25 5.31 7.78
N PHE A 126 -1.04 5.62 7.87
CA PHE A 126 -1.69 6.15 9.06
C PHE A 126 -1.93 5.04 10.09
N ARG A 127 -0.83 4.55 10.68
CA ARG A 127 -0.87 3.52 11.73
C ARG A 127 -1.70 3.95 12.94
N ASP A 128 -1.80 5.25 13.20
CA ASP A 128 -2.46 5.89 14.33
C ASP A 128 -3.97 6.10 14.16
N ILE A 129 -4.50 5.98 12.94
CA ILE A 129 -5.95 6.12 12.69
C ILE A 129 -6.63 4.76 12.87
N GLY A 130 -7.37 4.62 13.97
CA GLY A 130 -8.29 3.49 14.18
C GLY A 130 -9.36 3.45 13.08
N TYR A 131 -9.37 2.41 12.25
CA TYR A 131 -10.28 2.29 11.11
C TYR A 131 -10.76 0.85 10.93
N GLN A 132 -12.03 0.71 10.57
CA GLN A 132 -12.63 -0.57 10.23
C GLN A 132 -13.59 -0.38 9.07
N HIS A 133 -13.41 -1.21 8.05
CA HIS A 133 -14.45 -1.53 7.10
C HIS A 133 -14.47 -3.07 7.06
N PRO A 134 -15.60 -3.76 7.31
CA PRO A 134 -15.59 -5.21 7.37
C PRO A 134 -15.02 -5.85 6.08
N PRO A 135 -14.21 -6.93 6.19
CA PRO A 135 -13.82 -7.65 7.41
C PRO A 135 -12.48 -7.19 8.03
N TYR A 136 -11.89 -6.08 7.58
CA TYR A 136 -10.53 -5.66 7.95
C TYR A 136 -10.49 -4.49 8.92
N ILE A 137 -9.45 -4.47 9.75
CA ILE A 137 -9.28 -3.55 10.87
C ILE A 137 -7.84 -3.05 10.92
N ASN A 138 -7.68 -1.73 11.06
CA ASN A 138 -6.45 -1.08 11.52
C ASN A 138 -6.73 -0.52 12.93
N CYS A 139 -6.27 -1.22 13.98
CA CYS A 139 -6.44 -0.80 15.36
C CYS A 139 -5.07 -0.56 16.02
N PRO A 140 -4.66 0.71 16.23
CA PRO A 140 -3.40 1.05 16.88
C PRO A 140 -3.35 0.60 18.34
N ASP A 141 -2.18 0.18 18.81
CA ASP A 141 -1.93 -0.02 20.24
C ASP A 141 -1.53 1.31 20.90
N THR A 142 -2.46 1.92 21.63
CA THR A 142 -2.26 3.18 22.35
C THR A 142 -1.85 2.97 23.81
N SER A 143 -1.58 1.73 24.24
CA SER A 143 -1.14 1.45 25.62
C SER A 143 0.32 1.87 25.85
N ALA A 144 1.15 1.80 24.81
CA ALA A 144 2.57 2.14 24.85
C ALA A 144 2.86 3.66 24.76
N SER A 145 1.91 4.48 24.31
CA SER A 145 2.10 5.92 24.08
C SER A 145 1.89 6.82 25.31
N SER A 146 1.96 6.24 26.52
CA SER A 146 1.84 6.95 27.81
C SER A 146 3.07 7.80 28.19
N SER A 147 4.08 7.93 27.31
CA SER A 147 5.34 8.64 27.58
C SER A 147 5.56 9.91 26.76
N SER A 148 4.56 10.45 26.06
CA SER A 148 4.70 11.77 25.42
C SER A 148 4.56 12.90 26.46
N SER A 149 5.61 13.70 26.60
CA SER A 149 5.78 14.83 27.52
C SER A 149 4.89 16.05 27.21
N THR A 150 3.85 15.88 26.40
CA THR A 150 2.87 16.91 26.02
C THR A 150 1.48 16.56 26.55
N GLY A 151 1.35 16.44 27.87
CA GLY A 151 0.12 16.75 28.61
C GLY A 151 -1.20 16.06 28.20
N GLY A 152 -1.18 14.92 27.49
CA GLY A 152 -2.37 14.15 27.17
C GLY A 152 -2.07 12.66 27.24
N SER A 153 -2.79 11.92 28.08
CA SER A 153 -2.68 10.46 28.13
C SER A 153 -3.21 9.88 26.82
N ALA A 154 -2.35 9.18 26.06
CA ALA A 154 -2.78 8.42 24.88
C ALA A 154 -3.57 7.15 25.26
N SER A 155 -3.59 6.77 26.54
CA SER A 155 -4.47 5.73 27.07
C SER A 155 -5.93 6.17 26.89
N GLY A 156 -6.66 5.45 26.03
CA GLY A 156 -8.10 5.69 25.77
C GLY A 156 -8.42 6.47 24.49
N MET A 157 -7.43 6.79 23.64
CA MET A 157 -7.67 7.40 22.33
C MET A 157 -8.35 6.44 21.34
N CYS A 158 -7.93 5.16 21.32
CA CYS A 158 -8.61 4.12 20.57
C CYS A 158 -9.62 3.40 21.48
N GLN A 159 -10.87 3.29 21.01
CA GLN A 159 -11.96 2.62 21.72
C GLN A 159 -12.64 1.64 20.79
N ASN A 160 -13.19 0.55 21.35
CA ASN A 160 -14.02 -0.43 20.65
C ASN A 160 -13.33 -1.20 19.49
N CYS A 161 -12.01 -1.39 19.54
CA CYS A 161 -11.27 -2.34 18.69
C CYS A 161 -10.18 -3.07 19.48
N GLN A 162 -9.80 -4.27 19.05
CA GLN A 162 -8.68 -5.00 19.64
C GLN A 162 -7.38 -4.58 18.95
N PRO A 163 -6.38 -4.04 19.68
CA PRO A 163 -5.10 -3.65 19.09
C PRO A 163 -4.43 -4.79 18.35
N ASN A 164 -3.79 -4.48 17.22
CA ASN A 164 -3.03 -5.43 16.40
C ASN A 164 -3.84 -6.61 15.82
N VAL A 165 -5.18 -6.53 15.82
CA VAL A 165 -6.04 -7.50 15.13
C VAL A 165 -6.41 -6.98 13.75
N PHE A 166 -6.01 -7.70 12.70
CA PHE A 166 -6.31 -7.36 11.30
C PHE A 166 -7.73 -7.75 10.89
N THR A 167 -8.21 -8.91 11.34
CA THR A 167 -9.54 -9.43 11.00
C THR A 167 -10.00 -10.40 12.07
N HIS A 168 -11.32 -10.49 12.29
CA HIS A 168 -11.94 -11.55 13.09
C HIS A 168 -12.44 -12.72 12.22
N SER A 169 -12.26 -12.63 10.90
CA SER A 169 -12.75 -13.60 9.93
C SER A 169 -11.63 -14.53 9.47
N TRP A 170 -11.72 -15.82 9.84
CA TRP A 170 -10.71 -16.84 9.55
C TRP A 170 -10.35 -16.98 8.07
N GLY A 171 -11.32 -16.84 7.16
CA GLY A 171 -11.11 -17.06 5.73
C GLY A 171 -10.31 -15.97 5.01
N VAL A 172 -9.98 -14.86 5.68
CA VAL A 172 -9.33 -13.69 5.06
C VAL A 172 -8.06 -13.24 5.80
N MET A 173 -7.51 -14.08 6.67
CA MET A 173 -6.28 -13.78 7.40
C MET A 173 -5.08 -13.60 6.46
N ASN A 174 -5.05 -14.32 5.33
CA ASN A 174 -3.99 -14.27 4.33
C ASN A 174 -4.15 -13.11 3.33
N GLU A 175 -5.15 -12.24 3.53
CA GLU A 175 -5.37 -11.06 2.67
C GLU A 175 -4.52 -9.86 3.10
N ASP A 176 -3.84 -9.91 4.24
CA ASP A 176 -2.98 -8.82 4.72
C ASP A 176 -1.70 -8.70 3.87
N CYS A 177 -1.57 -7.62 3.11
CA CYS A 177 -0.36 -7.33 2.32
C CYS A 177 0.54 -6.25 2.97
N ARG A 178 0.30 -5.90 4.24
CA ARG A 178 1.15 -4.92 4.96
C ARG A 178 2.61 -5.38 5.08
N VAL A 179 2.87 -6.68 5.24
CA VAL A 179 4.24 -7.21 5.33
C VAL A 179 5.03 -6.94 4.05
N ASN A 180 4.43 -7.13 2.87
CA ASN A 180 5.07 -6.84 1.58
C ASN A 180 5.36 -5.33 1.46
N TRP A 181 4.41 -4.49 1.86
CA TRP A 181 4.59 -3.03 1.88
C TRP A 181 5.73 -2.62 2.82
N PHE A 182 5.82 -3.21 4.01
CA PHE A 182 6.89 -2.93 4.96
C PHE A 182 8.25 -3.32 4.39
N ARG A 183 8.40 -4.48 3.76
CA ARG A 183 9.63 -4.87 3.07
C ARG A 183 10.05 -3.83 2.02
N GLN A 184 9.10 -3.36 1.20
CA GLN A 184 9.35 -2.30 0.21
C GLN A 184 9.87 -1.02 0.85
N MET A 185 9.22 -0.55 1.92
CA MET A 185 9.66 0.66 2.61
C MET A 185 11.04 0.52 3.24
N CYS A 186 11.37 -0.67 3.75
CA CYS A 186 12.70 -0.94 4.32
C CYS A 186 13.79 -0.92 3.26
N GLN A 187 13.52 -1.52 2.10
CA GLN A 187 14.45 -1.48 0.97
C GLN A 187 14.66 -0.05 0.46
N SER A 188 13.58 0.72 0.26
CA SER A 188 13.63 2.14 -0.11
C SER A 188 14.52 2.94 0.85
N ARG A 189 14.27 2.85 2.16
CA ARG A 189 15.02 3.61 3.17
C ARG A 189 16.49 3.24 3.24
N THR A 190 16.81 1.96 3.05
CA THR A 190 18.20 1.48 3.05
C THR A 190 19.00 2.10 1.90
N ARG A 191 18.38 2.32 0.73
CA ARG A 191 19.02 2.98 -0.41
C ARG A 191 19.31 4.46 -0.17
N HIS A 192 18.49 5.13 0.63
CA HIS A 192 18.60 6.57 0.86
C HIS A 192 19.52 6.97 2.04
N THR A 193 20.17 6.02 2.73
CA THR A 193 21.04 6.28 3.91
C THR A 193 20.39 7.12 5.01
N SER A 194 19.06 7.17 5.04
CA SER A 194 18.31 7.92 6.03
C SER A 194 18.36 7.18 7.36
N THR A 195 18.75 7.87 8.44
CA THR A 195 18.56 7.36 9.80
C THR A 195 17.08 7.08 10.02
N MET A 196 16.70 5.80 10.10
CA MET A 196 15.30 5.40 10.35
C MET A 196 14.90 5.78 11.77
N ARG A 197 13.63 6.13 11.97
CA ARG A 197 13.09 6.26 13.33
C ARG A 197 13.08 4.88 14.02
N PRO A 198 13.20 4.81 15.35
CA PRO A 198 13.26 3.52 16.06
C PRO A 198 12.11 2.57 15.76
N ASP A 199 10.90 3.11 15.58
CA ASP A 199 9.70 2.33 15.24
C ASP A 199 9.71 1.84 13.78
N GLU A 200 10.32 2.59 12.87
CA GLU A 200 10.51 2.19 11.48
C GLU A 200 11.58 1.09 11.37
N ASP A 201 12.66 1.21 12.14
CA ASP A 201 13.69 0.17 12.24
C ASP A 201 13.11 -1.14 12.79
N GLU A 202 12.25 -1.08 13.81
CA GLU A 202 11.56 -2.25 14.35
C GLU A 202 10.69 -2.95 13.31
N ILE A 203 9.86 -2.18 12.57
CA ILE A 203 9.05 -2.72 11.47
C ILE A 203 9.96 -3.39 10.44
N CYS A 204 11.11 -2.78 10.13
CA CYS A 204 12.04 -3.34 9.16
C CYS A 204 12.70 -4.63 9.59
N ARG A 205 13.11 -4.73 10.86
CA ARG A 205 13.64 -5.98 11.42
C ARG A 205 12.61 -7.10 11.31
N HIS A 206 11.37 -6.85 11.75
CA HIS A 206 10.33 -7.87 11.72
C HIS A 206 9.89 -8.25 10.29
N ALA A 207 9.73 -7.29 9.39
CA ALA A 207 9.29 -7.55 8.01
C ALA A 207 10.28 -8.43 7.22
N MET A 208 11.58 -8.30 7.51
CA MET A 208 12.63 -9.12 6.91
C MET A 208 12.68 -10.53 7.52
N ASP A 209 12.44 -10.67 8.84
CA ASP A 209 12.43 -11.97 9.52
C ASP A 209 11.25 -12.87 9.10
N PHE A 210 10.08 -12.30 8.77
CA PHE A 210 8.96 -13.08 8.23
C PHE A 210 9.29 -13.82 6.92
N GLY A 211 10.36 -13.45 6.21
CA GLY A 211 10.84 -14.17 5.03
C GLY A 211 11.62 -15.44 5.35
N ASN A 212 12.07 -15.62 6.60
CA ASN A 212 12.89 -16.75 7.04
C ASN A 212 12.08 -17.85 7.76
N TYR A 213 10.78 -17.64 8.00
CA TYR A 213 9.88 -18.58 8.69
C TYR A 213 8.84 -19.23 7.76
N LEU A 214 8.97 -19.03 6.45
CA LEU A 214 8.22 -19.69 5.39
C LEU A 214 9.21 -20.39 4.43
#